data_AF-A0A432UXT6-F1
#
_entry.id   AF-A0A432UXT6-F1
#
_cell.length_a   1.000
_cell.length_b   1.000
_cell.length_c   1.000
_cell.angle_alpha   90.00
_cell.angle_beta   90.00
_cell.angle_gamma   90.00
#
_symmetry.space_group_name_H-M   'P 1'
#
loop_
_entity.id
_entity.type
_entity.pdbx_description
1 polymer ?
#
loop_
_entity_poly.entity_id
_entity_poly.type
_entity_poly.pdbx_seq_one_letter_code
_entity_poly.pdbx_strand_id
1 'polypeptide(L)' 'MLNYCYKAYEQGIKKQVVEMAMNGRGIRDIARVLHINKNTVIATLKKRK' A
#
# COMPACT_ATOMS: atom_id res chain seq x y z
N MET A 1 -0.26 -2.60 -21.56
CA MET A 1 -0.56 -2.81 -20.14
C MET A 1 0.69 -3.38 -19.49
N LEU A 2 1.25 -2.70 -18.47
CA LEU A 2 2.46 -3.17 -17.80
C LEU A 2 2.08 -4.22 -16.75
N ASN A 3 2.47 -5.47 -16.98
CA ASN A 3 2.25 -6.56 -16.02
C ASN A 3 3.39 -6.56 -15.00
N TYR A 4 3.21 -5.87 -13.88
CA TYR A 4 4.19 -5.85 -12.81
C TYR A 4 4.21 -7.19 -12.06
N CYS A 5 5.38 -7.82 -11.93
CA CYS A 5 5.55 -9.00 -11.08
C CYS A 5 5.24 -8.70 -9.60
N TYR A 6 5.42 -7.45 -9.18
CA TYR A 6 5.11 -7.00 -7.83
C TYR A 6 3.99 -5.99 -7.86
N LYS A 7 2.83 -6.40 -7.36
CA LYS A 7 1.63 -5.56 -7.24
C LYS A 7 1.89 -4.23 -6.53
N ALA A 8 2.81 -4.20 -5.57
CA ALA A 8 3.17 -2.96 -4.86
C ALA A 8 3.73 -1.83 -5.75
N TYR A 9 4.28 -2.14 -6.93
CA TYR A 9 4.77 -1.13 -7.88
C TYR A 9 3.73 -0.73 -8.92
N GLU A 10 2.55 -1.36 -8.91
CA GLU A 10 1.45 -0.99 -9.77
C GLU A 10 1.01 0.45 -9.49
N GLN A 11 0.67 1.16 -10.56
CA GLN A 11 0.24 2.55 -10.47
C GLN A 11 -1.03 2.65 -9.62
N GLY A 12 -1.05 3.58 -8.66
CA GLY A 12 -2.21 3.81 -7.79
C GLY A 12 -2.17 3.07 -6.45
N ILE A 13 -1.40 1.99 -6.28
CA ILE A 13 -1.34 1.25 -5.02
C ILE A 13 -0.91 2.12 -3.84
N LYS A 14 0.09 2.99 -4.03
CA LYS A 14 0.52 3.95 -2.98
C LYS A 14 -0.60 4.92 -2.58
N LYS A 15 -1.37 5.43 -3.55
CA LYS A 15 -2.49 6.34 -3.30
C LYS A 15 -3.60 5.62 -2.53
N GLN A 16 -3.91 4.40 -2.92
CA GLN A 16 -4.92 3.56 -2.26
C GLN A 16 -4.53 3.20 -0.82
N VAL A 17 -3.25 2.93 -0.56
CA VAL A 17 -2.72 2.73 0.80
C VAL A 17 -2.98 3.96 1.67
N VAL A 18 -2.66 5.16 1.17
CA VAL A 18 -2.86 6.42 1.91
C VAL A 18 -4.34 6.66 2.16
N GLU A 19 -5.20 6.53 1.15
CA GLU A 19 -6.65 6.72 1.27
C GLU A 19 -7.27 5.76 2.30
N MET A 20 -6.94 4.47 2.25
CA MET A 20 -7.44 3.51 3.23
C MET A 20 -6.96 3.81 4.64
N ALA A 21 -5.71 4.23 4.81
CA ALA A 21 -5.18 4.63 6.11
C ALA A 21 -5.88 5.90 6.65
N MET A 22 -6.16 6.88 5.78
CA MET A 22 -6.92 8.09 6.13
C MET A 22 -8.36 7.75 6.54
N ASN A 23 -8.95 6.72 5.95
CA ASN A 23 -10.26 6.18 6.31
C ASN A 23 -10.23 5.27 7.55
N GLY A 24 -9.14 5.26 8.33
CA GLY A 24 -9.05 4.53 9.60
C GLY A 24 -8.76 3.02 9.47
N ARG A 25 -8.46 2.50 8.28
CA ARG A 25 -8.05 1.08 8.16
C ARG A 25 -6.67 0.84 8.76
N GLY A 26 -6.52 -0.30 9.42
CA GLY A 26 -5.25 -0.72 9.99
C GLY A 26 -4.25 -1.22 8.94
N ILE A 27 -2.96 -1.08 9.22
CA ILE A 27 -1.84 -1.51 8.33
C ILE A 27 -1.98 -2.97 7.87
N ARG A 28 -2.35 -3.88 8.78
CA ARG A 28 -2.53 -5.32 8.47
C ARG A 28 -3.75 -5.57 7.57
N ASP A 29 -4.80 -4.77 7.73
CA ASP A 29 -6.01 -4.87 6.93
C ASP A 29 -5.72 -4.41 5.49
N ILE A 30 -5.11 -3.24 5.34
CA ILE A 30 -4.63 -2.69 4.06
C ILE A 30 -3.74 -3.69 3.32
N ALA A 31 -2.78 -4.31 4.01
CA ALA A 31 -1.88 -5.30 3.44
C ALA A 31 -2.63 -6.53 2.90
N ARG A 32 -3.65 -7.01 3.63
CA ARG A 32 -4.48 -8.14 3.21
C ARG A 32 -5.35 -7.80 2.01
N VAL A 33 -6.05 -6.66 2.04
CA VAL A 33 -6.94 -6.21 0.96
C VAL A 33 -6.18 -5.98 -0.34
N LEU A 34 -5.00 -5.35 -0.26
CA LEU A 34 -4.20 -5.07 -1.45
C LEU A 34 -3.33 -6.24 -1.90
N HIS A 35 -3.21 -7.30 -1.10
CA HIS A 35 -2.28 -8.40 -1.34
C HIS A 35 -0.83 -7.90 -1.49
N ILE A 36 -0.41 -7.00 -0.61
CA ILE A 36 0.96 -6.48 -0.56
C ILE A 36 1.58 -6.71 0.82
N ASN A 37 2.91 -6.69 0.90
CA ASN A 37 3.60 -6.86 2.16
C ASN A 37 3.28 -5.71 3.14
N LYS A 38 3.03 -6.03 4.42
CA LYS A 38 2.82 -5.04 5.49
C LYS A 38 3.97 -4.03 5.60
N ASN A 39 5.21 -4.44 5.33
CA ASN A 39 6.38 -3.56 5.34
C ASN A 39 6.29 -2.50 4.25
N THR A 40 5.68 -2.84 3.10
CA THR A 40 5.43 -1.90 2.02
C THR A 40 4.38 -0.86 2.40
N VAL A 41 3.33 -1.27 3.11
CA VAL A 41 2.34 -0.34 3.68
C VAL A 41 3.02 0.62 4.67
N ILE A 42 3.80 0.10 5.61
CA ILE A 42 4.55 0.90 6.59
C ILE A 42 5.49 1.88 5.88
N ALA A 43 6.28 1.41 4.91
CA ALA A 43 7.21 2.25 4.15
C ALA A 43 6.52 3.33 3.32
N THR A 44 5.28 3.08 2.88
CA THR A 44 4.47 4.07 2.16
C THR A 44 3.94 5.17 3.08
N LEU A 45 3.56 4.81 4.32
CA LEU A 45 3.01 5.76 5.30
C LEU A 45 4.08 6.52 6.08
N LYS A 46 5.29 5.95 6.21
CA LYS A 46 6.38 6.56 6.97
C LYS A 46 6.91 7.81 6.24
N LYS A 47 6.94 8.96 6.94
CA LYS A 47 7.58 10.18 6.44
C LYS A 47 9.06 9.90 6.17
N ARG A 48 9.54 10.28 4.99
CA ARG A 48 10.98 10.26 4.70
C ARG A 48 11.65 11.41 5.46
N LYS A 49 12.76 11.12 6.12
CA LYS A 49 13.64 12.13 6.70
C LYS A 49 14.40 12.83 5.59
#